data_AF-A0A0S7EMC8-F1
#
_entry.id   AF-A0A0S7EMC8-F1
#
_cell.length_a   1.000
_cell.length_b   1.000
_cell.length_c   1.000
_cell.angle_alpha   90.00
_cell.angle_beta   90.00
_cell.angle_gamma   90.00
#
_symmetry.space_group_name_H-M   'P 1'
#
loop_
_entity.id
_entity.type
_entity.pdbx_description
1 polymer ?
#
loop_
_entity_poly.entity_id
_entity_poly.type
_entity_poly.pdbx_seq_one_letter_code
_entity_poly.pdbx_strand_id
1 'polypeptide(L)'
;MAKEVSSVVGLGSEGGFEEIVAEGQEPAEFWELLGGKAPYANDKRLQQVVLDHEPRLFECSNKTGRFIVSEVAQFTQDDLSQDDVMLLDTWDQLFLWIGKEANEVERKEAVVTSQEYLRTHPGDRDPDTPIVLIKQGFEPP
;
A
#
# COMPACT_ATOMS: atom_id res chain seq x y z
N MET A 1 1.83 11.53 -14.98
CA MET A 1 2.91 10.62 -14.51
C MET A 1 3.75 10.09 -15.67
N ALA A 2 3.30 9.14 -16.51
CA ALA A 2 4.17 8.55 -17.56
C ALA A 2 4.81 9.56 -18.54
N LYS A 3 4.06 10.55 -19.05
CA LYS A 3 4.60 11.61 -19.93
C LYS A 3 5.62 12.52 -19.25
N GLU A 4 5.44 12.75 -17.96
CA GLU A 4 6.30 13.64 -17.16
C GLU A 4 7.64 12.96 -16.84
N VAL A 5 7.59 11.66 -16.53
CA VAL A 5 8.78 10.82 -16.37
C VAL A 5 9.55 10.68 -17.69
N SER A 6 8.86 10.46 -18.81
CA SER A 6 9.48 10.43 -20.15
C SER A 6 10.26 11.71 -20.43
N SER A 7 9.62 12.86 -20.23
CA SER A 7 10.24 14.17 -20.46
C SER A 7 11.49 14.38 -19.60
N VAL A 8 11.48 13.94 -18.34
CA VAL A 8 12.64 14.04 -17.44
C VAL A 8 13.79 13.14 -17.90
N VAL A 9 13.50 11.93 -18.38
CA VAL A 9 14.52 10.99 -18.88
C VAL A 9 15.07 11.46 -20.24
N GLY A 10 14.25 12.06 -21.09
CA GLY A 10 14.63 12.58 -22.40
C GLY A 10 15.59 13.78 -22.36
N LEU A 11 15.58 14.58 -21.28
CA LEU A 11 16.46 15.75 -21.10
C LEU A 11 17.96 15.41 -21.08
N GLY A 12 18.33 14.13 -20.86
CA GLY A 12 19.70 13.65 -20.87
C GLY A 12 20.19 13.08 -22.21
N SER A 13 19.33 13.00 -23.23
CA SER A 13 19.64 12.38 -24.52
C SER A 13 19.47 13.39 -25.65
N GLU A 14 20.58 13.88 -26.23
CA GLU A 14 20.55 14.72 -27.42
C GLU A 14 19.97 13.91 -28.60
N GLY A 15 18.66 14.03 -28.83
CA GLY A 15 17.96 13.41 -29.96
C GLY A 15 16.89 12.35 -29.60
N GLY A 16 16.43 12.28 -28.35
CA GLY A 16 15.37 11.35 -27.95
C GLY A 16 14.04 11.62 -28.66
N PHE A 17 13.57 10.67 -29.49
CA PHE A 17 12.21 10.64 -30.01
C PHE A 17 11.30 9.96 -28.97
N GLU A 18 10.26 10.67 -28.53
CA GLU A 18 9.24 10.13 -27.63
C GLU A 18 8.01 9.73 -28.44
N GLU A 19 7.59 8.47 -28.32
CA GLU A 19 6.36 7.97 -28.94
C GLU A 19 5.40 7.47 -27.86
N ILE A 20 4.18 8.00 -27.86
CA ILE A 20 3.12 7.53 -26.96
C ILE A 20 2.36 6.42 -27.68
N VAL A 21 2.44 5.21 -27.14
CA VAL A 21 1.77 4.04 -27.69
C VAL A 21 0.74 3.51 -26.70
N ALA A 22 -0.46 3.21 -27.19
CA ALA A 22 -1.50 2.58 -26.38
C ALA A 22 -1.21 1.08 -26.19
N GLU A 23 -1.62 0.52 -25.04
CA GLU A 23 -1.49 -0.92 -24.78
C GLU A 23 -2.16 -1.73 -25.90
N GLY A 24 -1.43 -2.72 -26.42
CA GLY A 24 -1.84 -3.57 -27.54
C GLY A 24 -1.56 -3.00 -28.93
N GLN A 25 -1.08 -1.76 -29.04
CA GLN A 25 -0.68 -1.13 -30.30
C GLN A 25 0.85 -0.98 -30.43
N GLU A 26 1.62 -1.73 -29.63
CA GLU A 26 3.07 -1.64 -29.63
C GLU A 26 3.68 -2.10 -30.97
N PRO A 27 4.63 -1.35 -31.55
CA PRO A 27 5.28 -1.73 -32.80
C PRO A 27 6.09 -3.02 -32.63
N ALA A 28 6.35 -3.74 -33.73
CA ALA A 28 7.10 -4.99 -33.69
C ALA A 28 8.51 -4.81 -33.08
N GLU A 29 9.17 -3.70 -33.42
CA GLU A 29 10.50 -3.34 -32.92
C GLU A 29 10.53 -3.21 -31.38
N PHE A 30 9.46 -2.69 -30.77
CA PHE A 30 9.34 -2.61 -29.31
C PHE A 30 9.46 -4.00 -28.66
N TRP A 31 8.75 -4.98 -29.22
CA TRP A 31 8.81 -6.35 -28.74
C TRP A 31 10.14 -7.01 -29.04
N GLU A 32 10.73 -6.79 -30.21
CA GLU A 32 12.05 -7.34 -30.56
C GLU A 32 13.14 -6.89 -29.58
N LEU A 33 13.14 -5.61 -29.18
CA LEU A 33 14.06 -5.07 -28.18
C LEU A 33 13.88 -5.71 -26.79
N LEU A 34 12.65 -6.10 -26.44
CA LEU A 34 12.34 -6.82 -25.21
C LEU A 34 12.62 -8.34 -25.29
N GLY A 35 13.10 -8.84 -26.43
CA GLY A 35 13.34 -10.26 -26.65
C GLY A 35 12.12 -11.05 -27.17
N GLY A 36 11.13 -10.36 -27.71
CA GLY A 36 9.90 -10.90 -28.27
C GLY A 36 8.66 -10.63 -27.41
N LYS A 37 7.48 -10.75 -28.01
CA LYS A 37 6.19 -10.60 -27.30
C LYS A 37 5.89 -11.87 -26.50
N ALA A 38 5.74 -11.72 -25.20
CA ALA A 38 5.35 -12.79 -24.28
C ALA A 38 4.07 -12.41 -23.50
N PRO A 39 3.34 -13.38 -22.94
CA PRO A 39 2.28 -13.09 -21.99
C PRO A 39 2.82 -12.27 -20.81
N TYR A 40 2.12 -11.20 -20.45
CA TYR A 40 2.43 -10.34 -19.31
C TYR A 40 1.18 -10.19 -18.43
N ALA A 41 1.36 -9.73 -17.19
CA ALA A 41 0.26 -9.52 -16.26
C ALA A 41 -0.63 -8.36 -16.75
N ASN A 42 -1.91 -8.64 -17.02
CA ASN A 42 -2.88 -7.68 -17.56
C ASN A 42 -4.22 -7.73 -16.80
N ASP A 43 -4.18 -8.12 -15.53
CA ASP A 43 -5.38 -8.31 -14.70
C ASP A 43 -6.17 -6.99 -14.55
N LYS A 44 -7.50 -7.08 -14.48
CA LYS A 44 -8.41 -5.94 -14.33
C LYS A 44 -8.14 -5.15 -13.05
N ARG A 45 -7.62 -5.79 -12.00
CA ARG A 45 -7.18 -5.09 -10.77
C ARG A 45 -6.10 -4.06 -11.06
N LEU A 46 -5.20 -4.30 -12.02
CA LEU A 46 -4.18 -3.33 -12.45
C LEU A 46 -4.79 -2.14 -13.21
N GLN A 47 -6.06 -2.27 -13.64
CA GLN A 47 -6.78 -1.29 -14.44
C GLN A 47 -7.91 -0.58 -13.66
N GLN A 48 -8.24 -1.05 -12.45
CA GLN A 48 -9.34 -0.54 -11.63
C GLN A 48 -8.84 0.36 -10.50
N VAL A 49 -9.56 1.46 -10.29
CA VAL A 49 -9.35 2.42 -9.17
C VAL A 49 -10.21 2.04 -7.95
N VAL A 50 -11.15 1.11 -8.12
CA VAL A 50 -12.10 0.73 -7.06
C VAL A 50 -11.51 -0.45 -6.28
N LEU A 51 -11.41 -0.28 -4.97
CA LEU A 51 -10.97 -1.30 -4.03
C LEU A 51 -12.02 -2.42 -4.00
N ASP A 52 -11.67 -3.62 -4.48
CA ASP A 52 -12.49 -4.83 -4.34
C ASP A 52 -12.55 -5.33 -2.87
N HIS A 53 -11.82 -4.67 -1.98
CA HIS A 53 -11.66 -5.03 -0.57
C HIS A 53 -12.14 -3.88 0.32
N GLU A 54 -13.08 -4.19 1.21
CA GLU A 54 -13.51 -3.24 2.23
C GLU A 54 -12.36 -3.00 3.24
N PRO A 55 -12.05 -1.74 3.57
CA PRO A 55 -11.03 -1.44 4.57
C PRO A 55 -11.39 -2.03 5.94
N ARG A 56 -10.38 -2.50 6.68
CA ARG A 56 -10.55 -3.09 8.02
C ARG A 56 -9.67 -2.38 9.03
N LEU A 57 -10.27 -1.98 10.15
CA LEU A 57 -9.56 -1.32 11.24
C LEU A 57 -9.37 -2.30 12.40
N PHE A 58 -8.18 -2.29 12.98
CA PHE A 58 -7.82 -3.05 14.17
C PHE A 58 -7.19 -2.16 15.23
N GLU A 59 -7.54 -2.38 16.49
CA GLU A 59 -6.90 -1.79 17.65
C GLU A 59 -5.81 -2.73 18.17
N CYS A 60 -4.59 -2.22 18.30
CA CYS A 60 -3.43 -2.90 18.87
C CYS A 60 -3.13 -2.30 20.25
N SER A 61 -3.52 -3.01 21.32
CA SER A 61 -3.44 -2.51 22.70
C SER A 61 -2.83 -3.53 23.65
N ASN A 62 -2.09 -3.07 24.65
CA ASN A 62 -1.61 -3.90 25.76
C ASN A 62 -2.23 -3.56 27.13
N LYS A 63 -3.30 -2.74 27.16
CA LYS A 63 -3.98 -2.29 28.39
C LYS A 63 -4.42 -3.42 29.33
N THR A 64 -4.67 -4.62 28.80
CA THR A 64 -5.06 -5.80 29.59
C THR A 64 -3.87 -6.54 30.23
N GLY A 65 -2.65 -6.01 30.07
CA GLY A 65 -1.39 -6.64 30.47
C GLY A 65 -0.81 -7.61 29.43
N ARG A 66 -1.52 -7.83 28.33
CA ARG A 66 -1.08 -8.60 27.15
C ARG A 66 -1.41 -7.81 25.90
N PHE A 67 -0.53 -7.89 24.89
CA PHE A 67 -0.78 -7.31 23.58
C PHE A 67 -1.89 -8.09 22.87
N ILE A 68 -2.96 -7.39 22.49
CA ILE A 68 -4.14 -7.93 21.82
C ILE A 68 -4.45 -7.06 20.61
N VAL A 69 -4.87 -7.72 19.53
CA VAL A 69 -5.35 -7.09 18.31
C VAL A 69 -6.84 -7.37 18.19
N SER A 70 -7.67 -6.32 18.15
CA SER A 70 -9.13 -6.43 18.09
C SER A 70 -9.66 -5.70 16.87
N GLU A 71 -10.56 -6.32 16.10
CA GLU A 71 -11.19 -5.66 14.95
C GLU A 71 -12.27 -4.67 15.38
N VAL A 72 -12.26 -3.49 14.78
CA VAL A 72 -13.26 -2.44 14.94
C VAL A 72 -14.15 -2.41 13.71
N ALA A 73 -15.37 -2.93 13.84
CA ALA A 73 -16.34 -2.97 12.74
C ALA A 73 -17.03 -1.61 12.56
N GLN A 74 -17.35 -1.23 11.30
CA GLN A 74 -18.06 0.01 10.97
C GLN A 74 -17.44 1.25 11.63
N PHE A 75 -16.12 1.37 11.52
CA PHE A 75 -15.35 2.39 12.22
C PHE A 75 -15.59 3.81 11.69
N THR A 76 -15.37 4.77 12.58
CA THR A 76 -15.37 6.20 12.37
C THR A 76 -14.08 6.81 12.92
N GLN A 77 -13.90 8.12 12.80
CA GLN A 77 -12.74 8.80 13.38
C GLN A 77 -12.70 8.71 14.92
N ASP A 78 -13.86 8.64 15.57
CA ASP A 78 -13.96 8.59 17.03
C ASP A 78 -13.46 7.25 17.61
N ASP A 79 -13.34 6.22 16.77
CA ASP A 79 -12.81 4.91 17.15
C ASP A 79 -11.27 4.86 17.17
N LEU A 80 -10.59 5.94 16.75
CA LEU A 80 -9.14 6.07 16.85
C LEU A 80 -8.72 6.38 18.30
N SER A 81 -8.40 5.33 19.06
CA SER A 81 -7.96 5.46 20.45
C SER A 81 -6.61 6.15 20.56
N GLN A 82 -6.58 7.34 21.17
CA GLN A 82 -5.37 8.16 21.33
C GLN A 82 -4.28 7.48 22.18
N ASP A 83 -4.67 6.48 22.96
CA ASP A 83 -3.82 5.73 23.86
C ASP A 83 -3.20 4.48 23.22
N ASP A 84 -3.64 4.11 22.01
CA ASP A 84 -3.29 2.82 21.39
C ASP A 84 -2.76 3.03 19.96
N VAL A 85 -2.32 1.94 19.32
CA VAL A 85 -1.95 1.92 17.91
C VAL A 85 -3.09 1.31 17.12
N MET A 86 -3.49 1.94 16.01
CA MET A 86 -4.52 1.42 15.12
C MET A 86 -3.89 0.92 13.83
N LEU A 87 -4.27 -0.27 13.37
CA LEU A 87 -3.86 -0.85 12.09
C LEU A 87 -5.06 -0.78 11.14
N LEU A 88 -4.93 -0.02 10.05
CA LEU A 88 -5.92 0.06 8.99
C LEU A 88 -5.40 -0.67 7.74
N ASP A 89 -6.08 -1.74 7.34
CA ASP A 89 -5.83 -2.46 6.10
C ASP A 89 -6.72 -1.94 4.99
N THR A 90 -6.11 -1.42 3.92
CA THR A 90 -6.80 -0.92 2.72
C THR A 90 -6.59 -1.81 1.51
N TRP A 91 -6.06 -3.02 1.71
CA TRP A 91 -5.55 -3.90 0.67
C TRP A 91 -4.29 -3.37 -0.02
N ASP A 92 -4.28 -2.19 -0.61
CA ASP A 92 -3.06 -1.74 -1.30
C ASP A 92 -1.93 -1.37 -0.33
N GLN A 93 -2.29 -0.92 0.88
CA GLN A 93 -1.36 -0.50 1.92
C GLN A 93 -1.91 -0.82 3.32
N LEU A 94 -0.99 -1.00 4.27
CA LEU A 94 -1.31 -0.99 5.70
C LEU A 94 -0.93 0.35 6.30
N PHE A 95 -1.81 0.93 7.10
CA PHE A 95 -1.52 2.12 7.88
C PHE A 95 -1.45 1.79 9.35
N LEU A 96 -0.34 2.16 10.00
CA LEU A 96 -0.19 2.13 11.45
C LEU A 96 -0.36 3.55 11.98
N TRP A 97 -1.57 3.85 12.45
CA TRP A 97 -1.88 5.12 13.10
C TRP A 97 -1.46 5.05 14.57
N ILE A 98 -0.60 5.96 14.98
CA ILE A 98 0.01 5.99 16.31
C ILE A 98 -0.68 7.06 17.14
N GLY A 99 -1.46 6.60 18.14
CA GLY A 99 -2.04 7.47 19.14
C GLY A 99 -0.98 8.28 19.88
N LYS A 100 -1.32 9.52 20.23
CA LYS A 100 -0.40 10.45 20.89
C LYS A 100 0.11 9.91 22.24
N GLU A 101 -0.70 9.11 22.93
CA GLU A 101 -0.44 8.49 24.24
C GLU A 101 -0.04 7.01 24.14
N ALA A 102 0.02 6.43 22.92
CA ALA A 102 0.41 5.04 22.68
C ALA A 102 1.83 4.74 23.16
N ASN A 103 1.98 3.63 23.88
CA ASN A 103 3.25 3.30 24.54
C ASN A 103 4.27 2.65 23.58
N GLU A 104 5.56 2.66 23.95
CA GLU A 104 6.63 2.17 23.07
C GLU A 104 6.51 0.67 22.77
N VAL A 105 5.96 -0.10 23.70
CA VAL A 105 5.77 -1.55 23.53
C VAL A 105 4.69 -1.80 22.47
N GLU A 106 3.54 -1.13 22.57
CA GLU A 106 2.47 -1.21 21.56
C GLU A 106 2.96 -0.82 20.17
N ARG A 107 3.76 0.24 20.07
CA ARG A 107 4.32 0.68 18.78
C ARG A 107 5.23 -0.38 18.15
N LYS A 108 6.10 -1.01 18.93
CA LYS A 108 7.01 -2.06 18.45
C LYS A 108 6.23 -3.32 18.05
N GLU A 109 5.34 -3.77 18.93
CA GLU A 109 4.52 -4.96 18.69
C GLU A 109 3.58 -4.77 17.51
N ALA A 110 3.02 -3.58 17.31
CA ALA A 110 2.17 -3.27 16.15
C ALA A 110 2.91 -3.36 14.82
N VAL A 111 4.18 -2.92 14.76
CA VAL A 111 5.01 -3.08 13.55
C VAL A 111 5.25 -4.54 13.24
N VAL A 112 5.66 -5.34 14.23
CA VAL A 112 5.88 -6.79 14.05
C VAL A 112 4.58 -7.49 13.65
N THR A 113 3.47 -7.14 14.31
CA THR A 113 2.13 -7.66 14.03
C THR A 113 1.69 -7.32 12.61
N SER A 114 1.96 -6.11 12.11
CA SER A 114 1.58 -5.73 10.74
C SER A 114 2.30 -6.56 9.67
N GLN A 115 3.57 -6.90 9.90
CA GLN A 115 4.33 -7.78 9.01
C GLN A 115 3.80 -9.22 9.06
N GLU A 116 3.52 -9.72 10.26
CA GLU A 116 2.95 -11.06 10.43
C GLU A 116 1.53 -11.16 9.87
N TYR A 117 0.75 -10.08 10.00
CA TYR A 117 -0.58 -9.96 9.42
C TYR A 117 -0.54 -10.17 7.90
N LEU A 118 0.38 -9.50 7.19
CA LEU A 118 0.56 -9.72 5.74
C LEU A 118 0.97 -11.16 5.43
N ARG A 119 1.95 -11.70 6.16
CA ARG A 119 2.51 -13.04 5.92
C ARG A 119 1.48 -14.16 6.14
N THR A 120 0.56 -13.99 7.08
CA THR A 120 -0.42 -15.01 7.48
C THR A 120 -1.82 -14.74 6.96
N HIS A 121 -2.00 -13.69 6.16
CA HIS A 121 -3.31 -13.31 5.65
C HIS A 121 -3.86 -14.40 4.72
N PRO A 122 -5.15 -14.79 4.87
CA PRO A 122 -5.74 -15.87 4.07
C PRO A 122 -5.89 -15.54 2.57
N GLY A 123 -5.78 -14.27 2.20
CA GLY A 123 -5.84 -13.78 0.83
C GLY A 123 -4.48 -13.72 0.13
N ASP A 124 -3.44 -14.39 0.66
CA ASP A 124 -2.08 -14.43 0.10
C ASP A 124 -1.54 -13.04 -0.28
N ARG A 125 -1.43 -12.16 0.74
CA ARG A 125 -0.97 -10.77 0.56
C ARG A 125 0.52 -10.77 0.22
N ASP A 126 0.94 -9.77 -0.54
CA ASP A 126 2.35 -9.53 -0.81
C ASP A 126 3.05 -9.08 0.50
N PRO A 127 4.09 -9.79 0.99
CA PRO A 127 4.87 -9.35 2.15
C PRO A 127 5.52 -7.97 1.98
N ASP A 128 5.73 -7.52 0.73
CA ASP A 128 6.28 -6.20 0.40
C ASP A 128 5.19 -5.11 0.33
N THR A 129 3.93 -5.42 0.68
CA THR A 129 2.86 -4.43 0.80
C THR A 129 3.32 -3.28 1.70
N PRO A 130 3.22 -2.01 1.26
CA PRO A 130 3.72 -0.88 2.04
C PRO A 130 3.03 -0.75 3.39
N ILE A 131 3.85 -0.58 4.44
CA ILE A 131 3.39 -0.26 5.81
C ILE A 131 3.74 1.19 6.09
N VAL A 132 2.72 2.03 6.23
CA VAL A 132 2.87 3.48 6.42
C VAL A 132 2.59 3.84 7.87
N LEU A 133 3.54 4.48 8.54
CA LEU A 133 3.35 4.97 9.91
C LEU A 133 2.78 6.39 9.87
N ILE A 134 1.64 6.58 10.54
CA ILE A 134 0.95 7.86 10.66
C ILE A 134 0.91 8.26 12.13
N LYS A 135 1.18 9.53 12.44
CA LYS A 135 1.02 10.05 13.80
C LYS A 135 -0.33 10.75 13.90
N GLN A 136 -1.00 10.59 15.05
CA GLN A 136 -2.20 11.34 15.37
C GLN A 136 -2.03 12.85 15.11
N GLY A 137 -3.00 13.45 14.41
CA GLY A 137 -3.02 14.87 14.05
C GLY A 137 -2.14 15.24 12.84
N PHE A 138 -1.47 14.27 12.23
CA PHE A 138 -0.68 14.41 11.00
C PHE A 138 -1.13 13.38 9.95
N GLU A 139 -2.42 13.06 9.95
CA GLU A 139 -3.02 12.17 8.97
C GLU A 139 -2.93 12.80 7.56
N PRO A 140 -2.50 12.04 6.53
CA PRO A 140 -2.51 12.51 5.16
C PRO A 140 -3.96 12.71 4.66
N PRO A 141 -4.18 13.64 3.71
CA PRO A 141 -5.49 13.91 3.12
C PRO A 141 -5.99 12.77 2.23
#